data_AF-A0A162J637-F1
#
_entry.id   AF-A0A162J637-F1
#
_cell.length_a   1.000
_cell.length_b   1.000
_cell.length_c   1.000
_cell.angle_alpha   90.00
_cell.angle_beta   90.00
_cell.angle_gamma   90.00
#
_symmetry.space_group_name_H-M   'P 1'
#
loop_
_entity.id
_entity.type
_entity.pdbx_description
1 polymer ?
#
loop_
_entity_poly.entity_id
_entity_poly.type
_entity_poly.pdbx_seq_one_letter_code
_entity_poly.pdbx_strand_id
1 'polypeptide(L)'
;MDFLPRPSSGINIYPSFEPGGETIEPPALPNGPALDIQFRPRYSIYLESEKNAEFVVNAAISKWHGQPWPNLGTPDVAPPVVFTINLVSNNHVLVSNRLNVSTTGNVFAFDLASLKASLDPYEVVLFGATEDGVSTVTTTSELLFLPEKKTGSVVKLDHLNGGFLFRSPSTRNKFEPFLPYGYYASCDGFLCDKDFVRKIRAYKDLGLNSMVSLTTVQNSRATYEYMDILDLRYMYDLRGSYKNLTAVREQVSAIRNFEGIYSYWGADEPDGHQDPFDLLPKARNLIRQLDPYHPVSVTLNCQNFYYKEYTAGADFVMEDVYPIAINGTFSKWGTPCNTTYGDCGCDNCQGNVQDVSSRLDNLLQYESWLGLWPKTKAHNPQTFHGENYWFRDPTDEEEVAMNALSFNHDAKVIASWVWPFSDSLGKIMGQFGSTVANQPVRDLIVTGKAQRVHLKGHEVVDAAYWVGKKQLLVSVVNGGYESIGEEILIPLPESIALKSKDGVVWGNGTWTLVDGEVRLSRQSGMATNMIILGVG
;
A
#
# COMPACT_ATOMS: atom_id res chain seq x y z
N MET A 1 -2.50 8.04 -23.15
CA MET A 1 -2.89 9.40 -23.63
C MET A 1 -1.90 9.86 -24.70
N ASP A 2 -2.37 10.11 -25.92
CA ASP A 2 -1.54 10.53 -27.07
C ASP A 2 -1.38 12.06 -27.13
N PHE A 3 -0.17 12.58 -26.86
CA PHE A 3 0.24 13.89 -27.35
C PHE A 3 1.74 13.92 -27.67
N LEU A 4 2.12 13.33 -28.81
CA LEU A 4 3.28 13.78 -29.58
C LEU A 4 2.89 13.87 -31.06
N PRO A 5 3.21 14.96 -31.77
CA PRO A 5 2.88 15.10 -33.18
C PRO A 5 3.72 14.11 -34.00
N ARG A 6 3.08 13.31 -34.88
CA ARG A 6 3.78 12.45 -35.84
C ARG A 6 4.67 13.30 -36.76
N PRO A 7 5.98 13.05 -36.87
CA PRO A 7 6.80 13.62 -37.93
C PRO A 7 6.84 12.68 -39.15
N SER A 8 6.72 13.29 -40.32
CA SER A 8 7.04 12.71 -41.62
C SER A 8 8.50 12.24 -41.68
N SER A 9 8.71 10.99 -42.10
CA SER A 9 9.93 10.42 -42.71
C SER A 9 11.23 11.24 -42.58
N GLY A 10 11.79 11.24 -41.38
CA GLY A 10 13.11 11.79 -41.07
C GLY A 10 13.54 11.28 -39.70
N ILE A 11 14.76 10.75 -39.60
CA ILE A 11 15.34 10.33 -38.31
C ILE A 11 15.56 11.60 -37.49
N ASN A 12 14.55 11.98 -36.69
CA ASN A 12 14.71 13.00 -35.66
C ASN A 12 15.48 12.37 -34.51
N ILE A 13 16.76 12.72 -34.40
CA ILE A 13 17.57 12.42 -33.22
C ILE A 13 17.09 13.38 -32.12
N TYR A 14 16.18 12.92 -31.28
CA TYR A 14 15.89 13.62 -30.03
C TYR A 14 17.14 13.54 -29.14
N PRO A 15 17.57 14.64 -28.49
CA PRO A 15 18.62 14.54 -27.49
C PRO A 15 18.12 13.65 -26.36
N SER A 16 18.76 12.49 -26.21
CA SER A 16 18.43 11.48 -25.21
C SER A 16 19.60 11.37 -24.24
N PHE A 17 19.34 11.60 -22.95
CA PHE A 17 20.32 11.50 -21.88
C PHE A 17 19.70 10.83 -20.66
N GLU A 18 20.53 10.28 -19.80
CA GLU A 18 20.14 9.69 -18.52
C GLU A 18 19.67 10.84 -17.58
N PRO A 19 18.40 10.85 -17.12
CA PRO A 19 17.83 12.00 -16.39
C PRO A 19 18.25 12.11 -14.92
N GLY A 20 18.91 11.10 -14.37
CA GLY A 20 19.26 10.95 -12.96
C GLY A 20 18.03 10.78 -12.07
N GLY A 21 18.24 10.97 -10.77
CA GLY A 21 17.15 10.96 -9.78
C GLY A 21 16.85 9.57 -9.20
N GLU A 22 17.63 8.55 -9.55
CA GLU A 22 17.51 7.24 -8.95
C GLU A 22 17.82 7.31 -7.45
N THR A 23 16.96 6.66 -6.67
CA THR A 23 17.26 6.38 -5.27
C THR A 23 18.25 5.24 -5.24
N ILE A 24 19.49 5.55 -4.85
CA ILE A 24 20.60 4.59 -4.71
C ILE A 24 20.91 4.34 -3.24
N GLU A 25 21.55 3.21 -2.94
CA GLU A 25 22.00 2.92 -1.58
C GLU A 25 22.94 4.04 -1.08
N PRO A 26 22.62 4.72 0.03
CA PRO A 26 23.50 5.75 0.58
C PRO A 26 24.83 5.14 1.04
N PRO A 27 25.92 5.93 1.05
CA PRO A 27 27.16 5.49 1.69
C PRO A 27 26.91 5.20 3.17
N ALA A 28 27.58 4.17 3.69
CA ALA A 28 27.53 3.85 5.12
C ALA A 28 28.06 5.01 5.97
N LEU A 29 27.51 5.18 7.16
CA LEU A 29 27.96 6.19 8.11
C LEU A 29 29.44 5.98 8.50
N PRO A 30 30.29 7.03 8.50
CA PRO A 30 31.72 6.90 8.75
C PRO A 30 32.10 6.28 10.11
N ASN A 31 31.23 6.41 11.11
CA ASN A 31 31.48 5.99 12.50
C ASN A 31 30.72 4.72 12.90
N GLY A 32 30.39 3.86 11.92
CA GLY A 32 29.67 2.61 12.16
C GLY A 32 28.15 2.81 12.21
N PRO A 33 27.39 1.73 12.46
CA PRO A 33 25.94 1.86 12.43
C PRO A 33 25.48 2.79 13.55
N ALA A 34 24.38 3.48 13.29
CA ALA A 34 23.80 4.47 14.17
C ALA A 34 22.42 4.01 14.66
N LEU A 35 21.98 4.62 15.75
CA LEU A 35 20.64 4.43 16.26
C LEU A 35 19.70 5.35 15.48
N ASP A 36 18.80 4.75 14.71
CA ASP A 36 17.74 5.43 13.98
C ASP A 36 16.43 5.31 14.77
N ILE A 37 16.13 6.37 15.52
CA ILE A 37 14.89 6.49 16.29
C ILE A 37 13.86 7.21 15.47
N GLN A 38 12.74 6.52 15.24
CA GLN A 38 11.57 7.06 14.57
C GLN A 38 10.34 6.78 15.42
N PHE A 39 9.38 7.70 15.43
CA PHE A 39 8.06 7.40 15.98
C PHE A 39 6.97 8.16 15.25
N ARG A 40 5.78 7.55 15.23
CA ARG A 40 4.55 8.15 14.71
C ARG A 40 3.35 7.63 15.50
N PRO A 41 2.23 8.37 15.56
CA PRO A 41 0.99 7.77 16.03
C PRO A 41 0.66 6.54 15.19
N ARG A 42 0.15 5.46 15.80
CA ARG A 42 -0.17 4.22 15.08
C ARG A 42 -1.15 4.45 13.94
N TYR A 43 -2.22 5.19 14.19
CA TYR A 43 -3.17 5.54 13.14
C TYR A 43 -2.90 6.94 12.59
N SER A 44 -3.14 7.13 11.29
CA SER A 44 -2.98 8.44 10.63
C SER A 44 -3.81 9.56 11.27
N ILE A 45 -4.96 9.20 11.87
CA ILE A 45 -5.83 10.10 12.63
C ILE A 45 -6.44 9.35 13.82
N TYR A 46 -6.88 10.10 14.82
CA TYR A 46 -7.77 9.69 15.91
C TYR A 46 -8.97 10.65 15.97
N LEU A 47 -10.10 10.19 16.51
CA LEU A 47 -11.33 10.96 16.65
C LEU A 47 -11.69 11.21 18.10
N GLU A 48 -12.37 12.32 18.38
CA GLU A 48 -12.84 12.74 19.71
C GLU A 48 -13.59 11.65 20.51
N SER A 49 -14.24 10.70 19.84
CA SER A 49 -14.94 9.59 20.49
C SER A 49 -14.02 8.49 21.01
N GLU A 50 -12.74 8.50 20.65
CA GLU A 50 -11.73 7.55 21.10
C GLU A 50 -11.09 7.99 22.40
N LYS A 51 -10.86 7.01 23.28
CA LYS A 51 -10.29 7.26 24.61
C LYS A 51 -8.78 7.10 24.66
N ASN A 52 -8.25 6.19 23.85
CA ASN A 52 -6.83 5.88 23.84
C ASN A 52 -6.30 6.01 22.42
N ALA A 53 -5.03 6.39 22.34
CA ALA A 53 -4.23 6.34 21.14
C ALA A 53 -2.94 5.57 21.41
N GLU A 54 -2.24 5.25 20.33
CA GLU A 54 -0.98 4.52 20.37
C GLU A 54 0.08 5.26 19.56
N PHE A 55 1.32 5.22 20.04
CA PHE A 55 2.51 5.53 19.25
C PHE A 55 3.21 4.23 18.87
N VAL A 56 3.76 4.18 17.65
CA VAL A 56 4.71 3.15 17.22
C VAL A 56 6.10 3.77 17.25
N VAL A 57 7.04 3.13 17.94
CA VAL A 57 8.42 3.58 18.09
C VAL A 57 9.38 2.52 17.55
N ASN A 58 10.26 2.95 16.66
CA ASN A 58 11.37 2.18 16.12
C ASN A 58 12.67 2.67 16.77
N ALA A 59 13.51 1.74 17.20
CA ALA A 59 14.89 1.97 17.62
C ALA A 59 15.79 1.05 16.81
N ALA A 60 15.78 1.29 15.50
CA ALA A 60 16.51 0.49 14.56
C ALA A 60 18.00 0.81 14.61
N ILE A 61 18.80 -0.18 14.25
CA ILE A 61 20.22 0.02 13.96
C ILE A 61 20.32 0.24 12.46
N SER A 62 20.80 1.40 12.05
CA SER A 62 20.87 1.79 10.65
C SER A 62 22.31 2.01 10.23
N LYS A 63 22.64 1.51 9.04
CA LYS A 63 23.93 1.76 8.38
C LYS A 63 24.00 3.13 7.71
N TRP A 64 22.85 3.77 7.48
CA TRP A 64 22.73 4.97 6.64
C TRP A 64 22.34 6.22 7.41
N HIS A 65 21.51 6.09 8.45
CA HIS A 65 20.86 7.22 9.12
C HIS A 65 20.89 7.09 10.64
N GLY A 66 20.55 8.16 11.33
CA GLY A 66 20.47 8.20 12.78
C GLY A 66 21.70 8.85 13.41
N GLN A 67 21.92 8.53 14.68
CA GLN A 67 22.96 9.14 15.49
C GLN A 67 23.81 8.09 16.24
N PRO A 68 25.05 8.44 16.64
CA PRO A 68 25.87 7.56 17.46
C PRO A 68 25.14 7.10 18.74
N TRP A 69 25.30 5.83 19.08
CA TRP A 69 24.80 5.26 20.33
C TRP A 69 25.80 4.22 20.85
N PRO A 70 25.95 4.05 22.18
CA PRO A 70 26.93 3.11 22.71
C PRO A 70 26.63 1.66 22.30
N ASN A 71 27.69 0.90 22.01
CA ASN A 71 27.69 -0.56 21.82
C ASN A 71 26.74 -1.11 20.73
N LEU A 72 26.39 -0.34 19.69
CA LEU A 72 25.52 -0.81 18.61
C LEU A 72 26.08 -1.98 17.79
N GLY A 73 27.40 -2.20 17.79
CA GLY A 73 28.00 -3.38 17.17
C GLY A 73 27.68 -4.70 17.90
N THR A 74 27.18 -4.62 19.15
CA THR A 74 26.75 -5.75 19.98
C THR A 74 25.43 -5.39 20.65
N PRO A 75 24.30 -5.44 19.91
CA PRO A 75 23.02 -4.86 20.35
C PRO A 75 22.51 -5.40 21.69
N ASP A 76 22.78 -6.67 22.02
CA ASP A 76 22.34 -7.30 23.28
C ASP A 76 22.93 -6.64 24.54
N VAL A 77 24.05 -5.92 24.41
CA VAL A 77 24.71 -5.19 25.51
C VAL A 77 24.64 -3.67 25.32
N ALA A 78 23.94 -3.20 24.29
CA ALA A 78 23.71 -1.77 24.10
C ALA A 78 22.70 -1.24 25.12
N PRO A 79 22.95 -0.06 25.71
CA PRO A 79 22.03 0.50 26.68
C PRO A 79 20.67 0.78 26.01
N PRO A 80 19.56 0.47 26.68
CA PRO A 80 18.22 0.76 26.17
C PRO A 80 18.00 2.27 26.09
N VAL A 81 17.05 2.67 25.25
CA VAL A 81 16.58 4.05 25.17
C VAL A 81 15.50 4.24 26.23
N VAL A 82 15.78 5.04 27.26
CA VAL A 82 14.76 5.53 28.20
C VAL A 82 14.20 6.82 27.62
N PHE A 83 12.89 6.89 27.39
CA PHE A 83 12.30 8.00 26.65
C PHE A 83 10.99 8.52 27.22
N THR A 84 10.67 9.74 26.78
CA THR A 84 9.36 10.36 26.92
C THR A 84 8.86 10.84 25.56
N ILE A 85 7.54 10.80 25.35
CA ILE A 85 6.89 11.46 24.22
C ILE A 85 6.02 12.57 24.80
N ASN A 86 6.29 13.81 24.39
CA ASN A 86 5.68 15.00 24.96
C ASN A 86 4.99 15.83 23.85
N LEU A 87 3.99 16.62 24.25
CA LEU A 87 3.52 17.73 23.43
C LEU A 87 4.59 18.82 23.37
N VAL A 88 4.91 19.32 22.18
CA VAL A 88 5.88 20.41 22.01
C VAL A 88 5.38 21.70 22.65
N SER A 89 4.07 21.96 22.60
CA SER A 89 3.47 23.24 23.02
C SER A 89 3.56 23.53 24.51
N ASN A 90 3.53 22.50 25.36
CA ASN A 90 3.48 22.67 26.83
C ASN A 90 4.28 21.61 27.60
N ASN A 91 5.05 20.77 26.90
CA ASN A 91 5.85 19.68 27.48
C ASN A 91 5.02 18.64 28.27
N HIS A 92 3.72 18.52 27.99
CA HIS A 92 2.88 17.52 28.63
C HIS A 92 3.29 16.12 28.14
N VAL A 93 3.64 15.23 29.08
CA VAL A 93 4.08 13.86 28.81
C VAL A 93 2.89 12.98 28.46
N LEU A 94 2.89 12.39 27.27
CA LEU A 94 1.91 11.41 26.81
C LEU A 94 2.35 9.98 27.11
N VAL A 95 3.64 9.69 26.93
CA VAL A 95 4.25 8.39 27.18
C VAL A 95 5.57 8.59 27.92
N SER A 96 5.87 7.73 28.89
CA SER A 96 7.21 7.55 29.45
C SER A 96 7.49 6.06 29.51
N ASN A 97 8.59 5.62 28.88
CA ASN A 97 8.90 4.19 28.80
C ASN A 97 10.39 3.96 28.53
N ARG A 98 10.76 2.69 28.33
CA ARG A 98 12.07 2.26 27.89
C ARG A 98 11.95 1.20 26.82
N LEU A 99 12.91 1.15 25.90
CA LEU A 99 12.91 0.16 24.82
C LEU A 99 14.35 -0.26 24.47
N ASN A 100 14.53 -1.52 24.09
CA ASN A 100 15.83 -2.03 23.65
C ASN A 100 16.13 -1.60 22.21
N VAL A 101 17.39 -1.27 21.92
CA VAL A 101 17.81 -1.01 20.54
C VAL A 101 17.67 -2.27 19.67
N SER A 102 17.79 -2.11 18.34
CA SER A 102 17.58 -3.19 17.37
C SER A 102 16.13 -3.73 17.36
N THR A 103 15.16 -2.89 17.71
CA THR A 103 13.73 -3.25 17.67
C THR A 103 12.93 -2.26 16.83
N THR A 104 11.86 -2.74 16.21
CA THR A 104 10.91 -1.93 15.44
C THR A 104 9.48 -2.39 15.74
N GLY A 105 8.50 -1.52 15.47
CA GLY A 105 7.09 -1.84 15.67
C GLY A 105 6.65 -1.87 17.15
N ASN A 106 7.38 -1.21 18.05
CA ASN A 106 7.03 -1.18 19.47
C ASN A 106 5.85 -0.24 19.71
N VAL A 107 4.78 -0.72 20.36
CA VAL A 107 3.53 0.05 20.56
C VAL A 107 3.41 0.55 21.98
N PHE A 108 3.08 1.84 22.15
CA PHE A 108 2.88 2.48 23.44
C PHE A 108 1.55 3.24 23.45
N ALA A 109 0.63 2.80 24.31
CA ALA A 109 -0.67 3.44 24.47
C ALA A 109 -0.62 4.66 25.39
N PHE A 110 -1.49 5.64 25.14
CA PHE A 110 -1.69 6.83 25.97
C PHE A 110 -3.16 7.29 25.94
N ASP A 111 -3.54 8.09 26.94
CA ASP A 111 -4.91 8.59 27.11
C ASP A 111 -5.13 9.90 26.33
N LEU A 112 -6.17 9.92 25.49
CA LEU A 112 -6.59 11.09 24.72
C LEU A 112 -7.45 12.07 25.54
N ALA A 113 -7.97 11.67 26.70
CA ALA A 113 -8.84 12.51 27.54
C ALA A 113 -8.16 13.79 28.05
N SER A 114 -6.83 13.81 28.02
CA SER A 114 -6.01 14.98 28.38
C SER A 114 -5.83 15.97 27.23
N LEU A 115 -6.24 15.61 26.02
CA LEU A 115 -6.16 16.42 24.81
C LEU A 115 -7.56 16.90 24.41
N LYS A 116 -7.60 17.97 23.63
CA LYS A 116 -8.85 18.47 23.05
C LYS A 116 -8.83 18.19 21.55
N ALA A 117 -9.91 17.65 21.01
CA ALA A 117 -9.99 17.47 19.57
C ALA A 117 -9.80 18.81 18.82
N SER A 118 -8.99 18.80 17.76
CA SER A 118 -8.56 19.96 17.00
C SER A 118 -8.42 19.62 15.51
N LEU A 119 -8.67 20.60 14.64
CA LEU A 119 -8.35 20.45 13.22
C LEU A 119 -6.86 20.69 12.94
N ASP A 120 -6.18 21.40 13.83
CA ASP A 120 -4.73 21.59 13.78
C ASP A 120 -4.02 20.39 14.44
N PRO A 121 -2.94 19.85 13.84
CA PRO A 121 -2.18 18.76 14.43
C PRO A 121 -1.47 19.17 15.73
N TYR A 122 -1.33 18.21 16.64
CA TYR A 122 -0.43 18.33 17.78
C TYR A 122 0.98 17.95 17.35
N GLU A 123 1.93 18.87 17.48
CA GLU A 123 3.35 18.54 17.39
C GLU A 123 3.77 17.76 18.65
N VAL A 124 4.38 16.59 18.42
CA VAL A 124 4.89 15.72 19.47
C VAL A 124 6.38 15.46 19.26
N VAL A 125 7.09 15.31 20.37
CA VAL A 125 8.53 15.10 20.38
C VAL A 125 8.86 13.91 21.28
N LEU A 126 9.72 13.02 20.78
CA LEU A 126 10.33 11.97 21.57
C LEU A 126 11.69 12.47 22.04
N PHE A 127 11.91 12.44 23.36
CA PHE A 127 13.23 12.63 23.97
C PHE A 127 13.67 11.32 24.59
N GLY A 128 14.78 10.75 24.10
CA GLY A 128 15.38 9.54 24.60
C GLY A 128 16.78 9.77 25.14
N ALA A 129 17.20 8.97 26.12
CA ALA A 129 18.55 8.96 26.65
C ALA A 129 18.96 7.57 27.13
N THR A 130 20.26 7.35 27.28
CA THR A 130 20.78 6.26 28.11
C THR A 130 20.45 6.51 29.59
N GLU A 131 20.46 5.47 30.43
CA GLU A 131 20.13 5.61 31.87
C GLU A 131 21.03 6.62 32.60
N ASP A 132 22.30 6.71 32.19
CA ASP A 132 23.28 7.67 32.72
C ASP A 132 23.17 9.07 32.10
N GLY A 133 22.30 9.26 31.11
CA GLY A 133 22.07 10.52 30.40
C GLY A 133 23.20 10.95 29.46
N VAL A 134 24.21 10.11 29.23
CA VAL A 134 25.41 10.47 28.43
C VAL A 134 25.08 10.60 26.94
N SER A 135 24.26 9.70 26.39
CA SER A 135 23.81 9.77 25.00
C SER A 135 22.33 10.10 24.97
N THR A 136 21.94 11.05 24.12
CA THR A 136 20.56 11.51 23.98
C THR A 136 20.12 11.48 22.53
N VAL A 137 18.83 11.26 22.29
CA VAL A 137 18.20 11.25 20.98
C VAL A 137 16.92 12.07 21.01
N THR A 138 16.64 12.78 19.93
CA THR A 138 15.38 13.50 19.77
C THR A 138 14.84 13.34 18.37
N THR A 139 13.53 13.22 18.24
CA THR A 139 12.84 13.23 16.94
C THR A 139 11.42 13.71 17.14
N THR A 140 10.74 14.12 16.06
CA THR A 140 9.40 14.72 16.11
C THR A 140 8.40 13.99 15.23
N SER A 141 7.13 14.20 15.52
CA SER A 141 6.00 13.68 14.74
C SER A 141 4.79 14.59 14.90
N GLU A 142 3.71 14.28 14.18
CA GLU A 142 2.43 14.96 14.28
C GLU A 142 1.35 13.97 14.74
N LEU A 143 0.50 14.41 15.68
CA LEU A 143 -0.70 13.69 16.12
C LEU A 143 -1.95 14.45 15.67
N LEU A 144 -2.73 13.84 14.76
CA LEU A 144 -4.02 14.34 14.34
C LEU A 144 -5.13 13.74 15.23
N PHE A 145 -5.58 14.49 16.23
CA PHE A 145 -6.73 14.16 17.07
C PHE A 145 -7.90 15.06 16.70
N LEU A 146 -8.75 14.57 15.80
CA LEU A 146 -9.76 15.35 15.10
C LEU A 146 -11.11 15.34 15.82
N PRO A 147 -11.93 16.40 15.66
CA PRO A 147 -13.33 16.38 16.08
C PRO A 147 -14.10 15.23 15.43
N GLU A 148 -15.23 14.87 16.04
CA GLU A 148 -16.10 13.86 15.45
C GLU A 148 -16.66 14.32 14.09
N LYS A 149 -16.51 13.48 13.05
CA LYS A 149 -17.09 13.76 11.73
C LYS A 149 -18.57 13.40 11.76
N LYS A 150 -19.44 14.40 11.55
CA LYS A 150 -20.90 14.25 11.68
C LYS A 150 -21.59 13.64 10.47
N THR A 151 -20.96 13.70 9.29
CA THR A 151 -21.51 13.25 8.01
C THR A 151 -20.40 12.60 7.17
N GLY A 152 -20.76 11.64 6.33
CA GLY A 152 -19.83 10.93 5.46
C GLY A 152 -18.97 9.89 6.18
N SER A 153 -17.86 9.51 5.55
CA SER A 153 -16.92 8.51 6.05
C SER A 153 -15.66 9.10 6.69
N VAL A 154 -14.92 8.25 7.37
CA VAL A 154 -13.59 8.50 7.93
C VAL A 154 -12.70 7.28 7.67
N VAL A 155 -11.44 7.52 7.32
CA VAL A 155 -10.45 6.46 7.08
C VAL A 155 -9.17 6.69 7.88
N LYS A 156 -8.64 5.60 8.42
CA LYS A 156 -7.33 5.56 9.08
C LYS A 156 -6.40 4.60 8.34
N LEU A 157 -5.14 5.01 8.21
CA LEU A 157 -4.04 4.12 7.86
C LEU A 157 -3.36 3.65 9.15
N ASP A 158 -3.07 2.35 9.26
CA ASP A 158 -2.25 1.78 10.32
C ASP A 158 -0.77 1.90 9.93
N HIS A 159 -0.02 2.78 10.58
CA HIS A 159 1.42 2.95 10.38
C HIS A 159 2.25 1.74 10.86
N LEU A 160 1.68 0.79 11.60
CA LEU A 160 2.35 -0.45 11.98
C LEU A 160 2.27 -1.51 10.87
N ASN A 161 1.07 -1.74 10.35
CA ASN A 161 0.80 -2.85 9.41
C ASN A 161 0.43 -2.39 7.99
N GLY A 162 0.25 -1.10 7.76
CA GLY A 162 -0.12 -0.50 6.48
C GLY A 162 -1.63 -0.52 6.16
N GLY A 163 -2.46 -1.27 6.88
CA GLY A 163 -3.86 -1.49 6.52
C GLY A 163 -4.80 -0.30 6.72
N PHE A 164 -5.98 -0.37 6.09
CA PHE A 164 -7.04 0.63 6.20
C PHE A 164 -8.07 0.22 7.26
N LEU A 165 -8.48 1.18 8.09
CA LEU A 165 -9.71 1.10 8.86
C LEU A 165 -10.71 2.12 8.29
N PHE A 166 -11.91 1.65 8.01
CA PHE A 166 -12.99 2.45 7.43
C PHE A 166 -14.14 2.60 8.42
N ARG A 167 -14.76 3.78 8.42
CA ARG A 167 -15.91 4.11 9.23
C ARG A 167 -16.87 4.99 8.44
N SER A 168 -18.15 4.66 8.50
CA SER A 168 -19.26 5.44 7.92
C SER A 168 -20.60 5.06 8.59
N PRO A 169 -21.73 5.66 8.21
CA PRO A 169 -23.04 5.22 8.68
C PRO A 169 -23.34 3.74 8.35
N SER A 170 -22.88 3.19 7.22
CA SER A 170 -23.04 1.77 6.86
C SER A 170 -22.39 0.83 7.87
N THR A 171 -21.25 1.25 8.45
CA THR A 171 -20.54 0.53 9.53
C THR A 171 -21.12 0.77 10.93
N ARG A 172 -22.25 1.48 11.04
CA ARG A 172 -22.80 2.02 12.30
C ARG A 172 -21.80 2.91 13.03
N ASN A 173 -21.04 3.70 12.27
CA ASN A 173 -20.02 4.62 12.76
C ASN A 173 -18.94 3.94 13.61
N LYS A 174 -18.52 2.72 13.26
CA LYS A 174 -17.41 2.02 13.90
C LYS A 174 -16.31 1.74 12.88
N PHE A 175 -15.06 1.89 13.31
CA PHE A 175 -13.93 1.47 12.48
C PHE A 175 -13.93 -0.04 12.31
N GLU A 176 -13.84 -0.49 11.06
CA GLU A 176 -13.63 -1.88 10.68
C GLU A 176 -12.46 -2.00 9.69
N PRO A 177 -11.74 -3.13 9.67
CA PRO A 177 -10.75 -3.42 8.63
C PRO A 177 -11.39 -3.35 7.24
N PHE A 178 -10.74 -2.65 6.32
CA PHE A 178 -11.16 -2.54 4.94
C PHE A 178 -10.00 -2.88 4.01
N LEU A 179 -10.22 -3.83 3.10
CA LEU A 179 -9.31 -4.14 2.00
C LEU A 179 -9.99 -3.63 0.72
N PRO A 180 -9.64 -2.44 0.20
CA PRO A 180 -10.19 -1.98 -1.06
C PRO A 180 -9.72 -2.92 -2.18
N TYR A 181 -10.67 -3.54 -2.86
CA TYR A 181 -10.44 -4.49 -3.93
C TYR A 181 -11.40 -4.20 -5.09
N GLY A 182 -10.86 -3.78 -6.23
CA GLY A 182 -11.65 -3.42 -7.39
C GLY A 182 -10.86 -2.78 -8.51
N TYR A 183 -11.51 -1.91 -9.27
CA TYR A 183 -10.99 -1.33 -10.50
C TYR A 183 -10.98 0.19 -10.49
N TYR A 184 -10.15 0.79 -11.33
CA TYR A 184 -10.47 2.09 -11.91
C TYR A 184 -11.75 1.96 -12.75
N ALA A 185 -12.74 2.80 -12.51
CA ALA A 185 -14.07 2.68 -13.09
C ALA A 185 -14.36 3.85 -14.03
N SER A 186 -14.57 3.53 -15.32
CA SER A 186 -14.76 4.51 -16.38
C SER A 186 -16.04 5.33 -16.20
N CYS A 187 -15.99 6.62 -16.54
CA CYS A 187 -17.20 7.43 -16.74
C CYS A 187 -18.00 6.90 -17.92
N ASP A 188 -17.36 6.84 -19.09
CA ASP A 188 -18.01 6.47 -20.34
C ASP A 188 -18.44 5.00 -20.31
N GLY A 189 -19.71 4.77 -20.65
CA GLY A 189 -20.29 3.43 -20.68
C GLY A 189 -20.45 2.76 -19.30
N PHE A 190 -20.13 3.43 -18.19
CA PHE A 190 -20.31 2.87 -16.85
C PHE A 190 -20.82 3.87 -15.81
N LEU A 191 -19.97 4.69 -15.18
CA LEU A 191 -20.39 5.58 -14.08
C LEU A 191 -21.28 6.74 -14.54
N CYS A 192 -21.11 7.21 -15.77
CA CYS A 192 -21.88 8.32 -16.36
C CYS A 192 -23.00 7.86 -17.30
N ASP A 193 -23.20 6.54 -17.39
CA ASP A 193 -24.22 5.95 -18.26
C ASP A 193 -25.63 6.17 -17.69
N LYS A 194 -26.64 6.28 -18.57
CA LYS A 194 -28.04 6.40 -18.14
C LYS A 194 -28.53 5.18 -17.33
N ASP A 195 -27.90 4.03 -17.52
CA ASP A 195 -28.18 2.77 -16.85
C ASP A 195 -27.15 2.43 -15.74
N PHE A 196 -26.49 3.45 -15.17
CA PHE A 196 -25.47 3.28 -14.12
C PHE A 196 -25.96 2.40 -12.96
N VAL A 197 -27.24 2.52 -12.57
CA VAL A 197 -27.85 1.77 -11.45
C VAL A 197 -27.69 0.26 -11.63
N ARG A 198 -28.02 -0.26 -12.82
CA ARG A 198 -27.92 -1.69 -13.12
C ARG A 198 -26.45 -2.11 -13.25
N LYS A 199 -25.63 -1.30 -13.93
CA LYS A 199 -24.21 -1.62 -14.17
C LYS A 199 -23.40 -1.68 -12.88
N ILE A 200 -23.58 -0.71 -11.98
CA ILE A 200 -22.91 -0.67 -10.68
C ILE A 200 -23.38 -1.81 -9.78
N ARG A 201 -24.67 -2.15 -9.82
CA ARG A 201 -25.17 -3.33 -9.10
C ARG A 201 -24.50 -4.60 -9.61
N ALA A 202 -24.43 -4.78 -10.94
CA ALA A 202 -23.74 -5.93 -11.54
C ALA A 202 -22.26 -5.99 -11.15
N TYR A 203 -21.56 -4.85 -11.11
CA TYR A 203 -20.18 -4.78 -10.63
C TYR A 203 -20.05 -5.23 -9.16
N LYS A 204 -20.93 -4.73 -8.28
CA LYS A 204 -20.94 -5.15 -6.87
C LYS A 204 -21.29 -6.63 -6.71
N ASP A 205 -22.19 -7.15 -7.53
CA ASP A 205 -22.62 -8.56 -7.51
C ASP A 205 -21.50 -9.53 -7.95
N LEU A 206 -20.44 -9.05 -8.61
CA LEU A 206 -19.21 -9.83 -8.82
C LEU A 206 -18.45 -10.08 -7.51
N GLY A 207 -18.71 -9.29 -6.46
CA GLY A 207 -18.03 -9.36 -5.17
C GLY A 207 -16.93 -8.31 -4.98
N LEU A 208 -16.80 -7.37 -5.92
CA LEU A 208 -15.90 -6.23 -5.82
C LEU A 208 -16.47 -5.20 -4.82
N ASN A 209 -15.60 -4.67 -3.97
CA ASN A 209 -16.02 -3.83 -2.83
C ASN A 209 -15.56 -2.37 -2.94
N SER A 210 -14.72 -2.06 -3.94
CA SER A 210 -14.19 -0.72 -4.14
C SER A 210 -14.02 -0.36 -5.61
N MET A 211 -13.78 0.92 -5.89
CA MET A 211 -13.31 1.40 -7.20
C MET A 211 -12.52 2.72 -7.08
N VAL A 212 -11.76 3.07 -8.12
CA VAL A 212 -11.27 4.44 -8.34
C VAL A 212 -12.21 5.11 -9.35
N SER A 213 -12.90 6.16 -8.97
CA SER A 213 -14.00 6.71 -9.78
C SER A 213 -13.47 7.70 -10.82
N LEU A 214 -13.35 7.30 -12.09
CA LEU A 214 -12.87 8.16 -13.20
C LEU A 214 -13.94 9.16 -13.67
N THR A 215 -14.59 9.85 -12.72
CA THR A 215 -15.64 10.85 -12.93
C THR A 215 -15.68 11.80 -11.74
N THR A 216 -16.42 12.90 -11.84
CA THR A 216 -16.58 13.87 -10.76
C THR A 216 -18.01 13.93 -10.25
N VAL A 217 -18.21 14.47 -9.05
CA VAL A 217 -19.56 14.70 -8.50
C VAL A 217 -20.38 15.61 -9.42
N GLN A 218 -19.76 16.59 -10.07
CA GLN A 218 -20.44 17.51 -11.00
C GLN A 218 -21.02 16.76 -12.20
N ASN A 219 -20.35 15.72 -12.68
CA ASN A 219 -20.81 14.92 -13.82
C ASN A 219 -21.77 13.80 -13.40
N SER A 220 -21.58 13.22 -12.21
CA SER A 220 -22.20 11.94 -11.84
C SER A 220 -22.69 11.87 -10.39
N ARG A 221 -23.23 12.96 -9.82
CA ARG A 221 -23.71 13.00 -8.42
C ARG A 221 -24.62 11.82 -8.05
N ALA A 222 -25.62 11.52 -8.87
CA ALA A 222 -26.57 10.43 -8.61
C ALA A 222 -25.87 9.05 -8.55
N THR A 223 -24.77 8.88 -9.28
CA THR A 223 -23.94 7.67 -9.23
C THR A 223 -23.26 7.52 -7.88
N TYR A 224 -22.66 8.59 -7.35
CA TYR A 224 -22.06 8.56 -6.00
C TYR A 224 -23.10 8.30 -4.91
N GLU A 225 -24.26 8.95 -4.98
CA GLU A 225 -25.36 8.72 -4.03
C GLU A 225 -25.84 7.25 -4.06
N TYR A 226 -25.86 6.63 -5.26
CA TYR A 226 -26.21 5.23 -5.40
C TYR A 226 -25.12 4.27 -4.89
N MET A 227 -23.83 4.61 -5.08
CA MET A 227 -22.73 3.84 -4.50
C MET A 227 -22.76 3.86 -2.98
N ASP A 228 -23.09 5.00 -2.36
CA ASP A 228 -23.28 5.13 -0.91
C ASP A 228 -24.41 4.22 -0.41
N ILE A 229 -25.57 4.20 -1.10
CA ILE A 229 -26.69 3.28 -0.78
C ILE A 229 -26.25 1.82 -0.80
N LEU A 230 -25.32 1.46 -1.69
CA LEU A 230 -24.82 0.11 -1.83
C LEU A 230 -23.67 -0.24 -0.87
N ASP A 231 -23.14 0.71 -0.09
CA ASP A 231 -21.82 0.57 0.58
C ASP A 231 -20.77 0.07 -0.42
N LEU A 232 -20.72 0.70 -1.61
CA LEU A 232 -19.66 0.48 -2.59
C LEU A 232 -18.71 1.66 -2.49
N ARG A 233 -17.53 1.40 -1.92
CA ARG A 233 -16.61 2.46 -1.50
C ARG A 233 -15.73 2.89 -2.66
N TYR A 234 -15.24 4.12 -2.66
CA TYR A 234 -14.45 4.63 -3.77
C TYR A 234 -13.32 5.56 -3.36
N MET A 235 -12.26 5.51 -4.16
CA MET A 235 -11.18 6.49 -4.15
C MET A 235 -11.50 7.53 -5.22
N TYR A 236 -11.60 8.79 -4.80
CA TYR A 236 -12.08 9.88 -5.64
C TYR A 236 -10.97 10.43 -6.54
N ASP A 237 -11.24 10.54 -7.84
CA ASP A 237 -10.28 10.99 -8.86
C ASP A 237 -9.98 12.49 -8.75
N LEU A 238 -8.72 12.82 -8.43
CA LEU A 238 -8.18 14.18 -8.55
C LEU A 238 -7.06 14.29 -9.59
N ARG A 239 -6.79 13.27 -10.41
CA ARG A 239 -5.72 13.24 -11.41
C ARG A 239 -5.74 14.47 -12.31
N GLY A 240 -6.91 14.86 -12.80
CA GLY A 240 -7.05 16.05 -13.66
C GLY A 240 -7.00 17.38 -12.90
N SER A 241 -7.10 17.36 -11.57
CA SER A 241 -7.34 18.56 -10.74
C SER A 241 -6.17 18.94 -9.83
N TYR A 242 -5.32 18.01 -9.39
CA TYR A 242 -4.32 18.27 -8.35
C TYR A 242 -3.31 19.37 -8.70
N LYS A 243 -3.07 19.60 -10.00
CA LYS A 243 -2.19 20.67 -10.50
C LYS A 243 -2.78 22.07 -10.31
N ASN A 244 -4.07 22.20 -9.96
CA ASN A 244 -4.77 23.47 -9.77
C ASN A 244 -5.54 23.49 -8.43
N LEU A 245 -5.05 24.27 -7.46
CA LEU A 245 -5.64 24.36 -6.13
C LEU A 245 -7.09 24.89 -6.10
N THR A 246 -7.53 25.65 -7.09
CA THR A 246 -8.93 26.04 -7.21
C THR A 246 -9.80 24.83 -7.57
N ALA A 247 -9.38 24.03 -8.55
CA ALA A 247 -10.06 22.81 -8.93
C ALA A 247 -10.08 21.78 -7.78
N VAL A 248 -8.94 21.59 -7.08
CA VAL A 248 -8.89 20.72 -5.88
C VAL A 248 -9.94 21.15 -4.86
N ARG A 249 -10.03 22.45 -4.56
CA ARG A 249 -11.01 22.95 -3.58
C ARG A 249 -12.45 22.66 -4.00
N GLU A 250 -12.78 22.88 -5.28
CA GLU A 250 -14.11 22.61 -5.82
C GLU A 250 -14.47 21.13 -5.71
N GLN A 251 -13.55 20.25 -6.11
CA GLN A 251 -13.73 18.80 -6.11
C GLN A 251 -13.86 18.23 -4.69
N VAL A 252 -12.91 18.55 -3.80
CA VAL A 252 -12.91 18.08 -2.40
C VAL A 252 -14.14 18.57 -1.64
N SER A 253 -14.52 19.84 -1.84
CA SER A 253 -15.72 20.40 -1.19
C SER A 253 -17.00 19.69 -1.61
N ALA A 254 -17.05 19.17 -2.85
CA ALA A 254 -18.21 18.47 -3.36
C ALA A 254 -18.34 17.04 -2.81
N ILE A 255 -17.23 16.33 -2.57
CA ILE A 255 -17.23 14.89 -2.24
C ILE A 255 -17.02 14.58 -0.75
N ARG A 256 -16.33 15.42 0.04
CA ARG A 256 -15.86 15.12 1.42
C ARG A 256 -16.90 14.65 2.45
N ASN A 257 -18.19 14.78 2.15
CA ASN A 257 -19.31 14.42 3.03
C ASN A 257 -20.10 13.19 2.54
N PHE A 258 -19.69 12.58 1.42
CA PHE A 258 -20.28 11.31 0.98
C PHE A 258 -19.82 10.16 1.87
N GLU A 259 -20.59 9.09 1.91
CA GLU A 259 -20.41 7.98 2.85
C GLU A 259 -19.46 6.89 2.32
N GLY A 260 -19.26 6.80 1.00
CA GLY A 260 -18.43 5.78 0.36
C GLY A 260 -16.99 6.18 0.08
N ILE A 261 -16.62 7.47 0.21
CA ILE A 261 -15.24 7.91 -0.06
C ILE A 261 -14.27 7.28 0.95
N TYR A 262 -13.18 6.68 0.48
CA TYR A 262 -12.13 6.16 1.36
C TYR A 262 -10.76 6.82 1.17
N SER A 263 -10.55 7.51 0.04
CA SER A 263 -9.28 8.15 -0.30
C SER A 263 -9.47 9.16 -1.44
N TYR A 264 -8.50 10.05 -1.64
CA TYR A 264 -8.31 10.82 -2.86
C TYR A 264 -7.17 10.24 -3.70
N TRP A 265 -7.41 9.97 -4.98
CA TRP A 265 -6.35 9.68 -5.93
C TRP A 265 -5.64 10.98 -6.31
N GLY A 266 -4.53 11.26 -5.64
CA GLY A 266 -3.90 12.57 -5.64
C GLY A 266 -3.15 12.89 -6.92
N ALA A 267 -2.41 11.93 -7.47
CA ALA A 267 -1.70 12.08 -8.74
C ALA A 267 -1.54 10.72 -9.43
N ASP A 268 -1.54 10.76 -10.76
CA ASP A 268 -1.35 9.64 -11.67
C ASP A 268 -0.02 9.84 -12.39
N GLU A 269 0.92 8.93 -12.16
CA GLU A 269 2.22 8.87 -12.82
C GLU A 269 2.96 10.23 -12.92
N PRO A 270 3.03 11.03 -11.83
CA PRO A 270 3.71 12.32 -11.90
C PRO A 270 5.21 12.17 -12.19
N ASP A 271 5.78 11.01 -11.89
CA ASP A 271 7.14 10.59 -12.22
C ASP A 271 7.33 10.34 -13.72
N GLY A 272 6.38 9.67 -14.38
CA GLY A 272 6.37 9.47 -15.83
C GLY A 272 6.10 10.77 -16.61
N HIS A 273 5.26 11.65 -16.07
CA HIS A 273 4.97 12.96 -16.66
C HIS A 273 5.99 14.05 -16.33
N GLN A 274 6.94 13.76 -15.43
CA GLN A 274 7.93 14.70 -14.93
C GLN A 274 7.30 15.98 -14.35
N ASP A 275 6.20 15.81 -13.62
CA ASP A 275 5.50 16.93 -13.01
C ASP A 275 6.36 17.62 -11.94
N PRO A 276 6.15 18.93 -11.71
CA PRO A 276 6.83 19.63 -10.62
C PRO A 276 6.56 18.98 -9.25
N PHE A 277 7.64 18.74 -8.49
CA PHE A 277 7.61 18.01 -7.22
C PHE A 277 6.70 18.63 -6.14
N ASP A 278 6.40 19.93 -6.23
CA ASP A 278 5.61 20.65 -5.24
C ASP A 278 4.09 20.57 -5.46
N LEU A 279 3.62 20.04 -6.59
CA LEU A 279 2.20 19.99 -6.92
C LEU A 279 1.40 19.08 -5.97
N LEU A 280 1.81 17.81 -5.82
CA LEU A 280 1.11 16.87 -4.94
C LEU A 280 1.18 17.30 -3.46
N PRO A 281 2.33 17.73 -2.90
CA PRO A 281 2.37 18.30 -1.55
C PRO A 281 1.40 19.47 -1.33
N LYS A 282 1.30 20.42 -2.27
CA LYS A 282 0.37 21.54 -2.18
C LYS A 282 -1.09 21.07 -2.24
N ALA A 283 -1.42 20.14 -3.13
CA ALA A 283 -2.75 19.56 -3.22
C ALA A 283 -3.14 18.85 -1.92
N ARG A 284 -2.27 17.98 -1.39
CA ARG A 284 -2.48 17.27 -0.12
C ARG A 284 -2.68 18.22 1.06
N ASN A 285 -1.90 19.29 1.15
CA ASN A 285 -2.06 20.29 2.22
C ASN A 285 -3.45 20.96 2.15
N LEU A 286 -3.92 21.31 0.96
CA LEU A 286 -5.26 21.85 0.79
C LEU A 286 -6.36 20.82 1.09
N ILE A 287 -6.18 19.56 0.66
CA ILE A 287 -7.10 18.46 0.98
C ILE A 287 -7.22 18.33 2.50
N ARG A 288 -6.11 18.29 3.25
CA ARG A 288 -6.13 18.19 4.71
C ARG A 288 -6.85 19.36 5.40
N GLN A 289 -6.76 20.58 4.85
CA GLN A 289 -7.52 21.73 5.37
C GLN A 289 -9.03 21.60 5.15
N LEU A 290 -9.45 20.94 4.05
CA LEU A 290 -10.85 20.81 3.67
C LEU A 290 -11.50 19.52 4.20
N ASP A 291 -10.72 18.45 4.29
CA ASP A 291 -11.14 17.09 4.66
C ASP A 291 -9.96 16.31 5.28
N PRO A 292 -9.64 16.54 6.56
CA PRO A 292 -8.53 15.87 7.24
C PRO A 292 -8.79 14.37 7.54
N TYR A 293 -9.93 13.83 7.11
CA TYR A 293 -10.43 12.50 7.49
C TYR A 293 -10.09 11.39 6.49
N HIS A 294 -9.49 11.73 5.34
CA HIS A 294 -9.20 10.79 4.27
C HIS A 294 -7.76 10.93 3.76
N PRO A 295 -7.08 9.80 3.47
CA PRO A 295 -5.74 9.81 2.91
C PRO A 295 -5.72 10.25 1.44
N VAL A 296 -4.52 10.62 0.98
CA VAL A 296 -4.22 10.94 -0.42
C VAL A 296 -3.22 9.93 -0.98
N SER A 297 -3.45 9.42 -2.18
CA SER A 297 -2.52 8.48 -2.85
C SER A 297 -1.74 9.12 -3.99
N VAL A 298 -0.68 8.42 -4.42
CA VAL A 298 0.01 8.64 -5.69
C VAL A 298 0.21 7.30 -6.39
N THR A 299 -0.03 7.26 -7.70
CA THR A 299 0.38 6.15 -8.56
C THR A 299 1.72 6.49 -9.20
N LEU A 300 2.70 5.58 -9.11
CA LEU A 300 4.02 5.73 -9.74
C LEU A 300 4.17 4.74 -10.88
N ASN A 301 4.57 5.24 -12.05
CA ASN A 301 4.86 4.41 -13.22
C ASN A 301 6.33 3.93 -13.22
N CYS A 302 7.26 4.85 -12.93
CA CYS A 302 8.68 4.58 -13.03
C CYS A 302 9.16 3.65 -11.92
N GLN A 303 10.15 2.79 -12.21
CA GLN A 303 10.72 1.94 -11.17
C GLN A 303 11.48 2.74 -10.14
N ASN A 304 12.34 3.67 -10.59
CA ASN A 304 13.25 4.40 -9.71
C ASN A 304 13.55 5.79 -10.26
N PHE A 305 12.66 6.75 -10.02
CA PHE A 305 12.85 8.12 -10.49
C PHE A 305 12.30 9.10 -9.45
N TYR A 306 13.18 9.85 -8.78
CA TYR A 306 12.88 10.84 -7.74
C TYR A 306 11.82 10.37 -6.73
N TYR A 307 11.96 9.12 -6.24
CA TYR A 307 10.97 8.47 -5.37
C TYR A 307 10.61 9.34 -4.16
N LYS A 308 11.61 9.95 -3.51
CA LYS A 308 11.40 10.81 -2.34
C LYS A 308 10.49 11.99 -2.67
N GLU A 309 10.77 12.67 -3.77
CA GLU A 309 10.09 13.88 -4.20
C GLU A 309 8.66 13.57 -4.64
N TYR A 310 8.48 12.56 -5.51
CA TYR A 310 7.16 12.20 -6.04
C TYR A 310 6.23 11.57 -5.00
N THR A 311 6.76 10.99 -3.91
CA THR A 311 5.94 10.43 -2.82
C THR A 311 5.74 11.37 -1.62
N ALA A 312 6.38 12.55 -1.61
CA ALA A 312 6.33 13.46 -0.47
C ALA A 312 4.91 13.93 -0.10
N GLY A 313 4.03 14.08 -1.10
CA GLY A 313 2.65 14.51 -0.92
C GLY A 313 1.63 13.39 -0.71
N ALA A 314 2.05 12.12 -0.69
CA ALA A 314 1.15 10.98 -0.57
C ALA A 314 1.13 10.39 0.85
N ASP A 315 -0.02 9.89 1.28
CA ASP A 315 -0.18 9.07 2.48
C ASP A 315 0.04 7.58 2.19
N PHE A 316 -0.24 7.13 0.96
CA PHE A 316 0.10 5.79 0.45
C PHE A 316 0.52 5.81 -1.02
N VAL A 317 1.27 4.80 -1.44
CA VAL A 317 1.88 4.72 -2.78
C VAL A 317 1.33 3.51 -3.51
N MET A 318 0.93 3.72 -4.76
CA MET A 318 0.44 2.70 -5.68
C MET A 318 1.50 2.49 -6.74
N GLU A 319 1.93 1.26 -6.94
CA GLU A 319 2.76 0.93 -8.10
C GLU A 319 1.89 0.54 -9.29
N ASP A 320 2.37 0.88 -10.49
CA ASP A 320 1.73 0.59 -11.76
C ASP A 320 2.58 -0.39 -12.59
N VAL A 321 2.57 -1.67 -12.20
CA VAL A 321 3.32 -2.74 -12.86
C VAL A 321 2.40 -3.60 -13.70
N TYR A 322 2.59 -3.53 -15.03
CA TYR A 322 1.88 -4.33 -16.01
C TYR A 322 2.84 -5.25 -16.80
N PRO A 323 3.18 -6.43 -16.27
CA PRO A 323 4.27 -7.24 -16.80
C PRO A 323 3.83 -8.24 -17.87
N ILE A 324 2.54 -8.50 -18.03
CA ILE A 324 2.06 -9.63 -18.82
C ILE A 324 2.08 -9.31 -20.30
N ALA A 325 2.73 -10.19 -21.07
CA ALA A 325 2.84 -10.11 -22.52
C ALA A 325 3.40 -8.78 -23.02
N ILE A 326 4.36 -8.23 -22.28
CA ILE A 326 5.11 -7.03 -22.64
C ILE A 326 6.41 -7.38 -23.37
N ASN A 327 6.91 -6.45 -24.19
CA ASN A 327 8.32 -6.44 -24.56
C ASN A 327 9.07 -5.38 -23.73
N GLY A 328 9.57 -5.77 -22.57
CA GLY A 328 10.28 -4.87 -21.64
C GLY A 328 11.62 -4.32 -22.16
N THR A 329 12.06 -4.72 -23.36
CA THR A 329 13.37 -4.34 -23.92
C THR A 329 13.26 -3.39 -25.11
N PHE A 330 12.07 -3.21 -25.70
CA PHE A 330 11.90 -2.40 -26.90
C PHE A 330 10.53 -1.73 -26.97
N SER A 331 10.53 -0.40 -27.13
CA SER A 331 9.34 0.44 -27.08
C SER A 331 8.53 0.44 -28.38
N LYS A 332 7.28 0.89 -28.28
CA LYS A 332 6.42 1.19 -29.45
C LYS A 332 6.95 2.33 -30.34
N TRP A 333 7.93 3.08 -29.84
CA TRP A 333 8.57 4.20 -30.54
C TRP A 333 9.78 3.77 -31.37
N GLY A 334 10.13 2.48 -31.39
CA GLY A 334 11.27 1.98 -32.14
C GLY A 334 12.62 2.18 -31.44
N THR A 335 12.61 2.34 -30.11
CA THR A 335 13.81 2.55 -29.29
C THR A 335 14.01 1.39 -28.31
N PRO A 336 15.26 1.03 -27.96
CA PRO A 336 15.51 0.12 -26.85
C PRO A 336 15.06 0.75 -25.54
N CYS A 337 14.54 -0.05 -24.61
CA CYS A 337 14.24 0.42 -23.26
C CYS A 337 15.46 0.22 -22.37
N ASN A 338 16.02 1.35 -21.94
CA ASN A 338 17.20 1.46 -21.10
C ASN A 338 17.15 2.81 -20.37
N THR A 339 18.22 3.14 -19.64
CA THR A 339 18.33 4.40 -18.88
C THR A 339 18.29 5.69 -19.74
N THR A 340 18.20 5.58 -21.07
CA THR A 340 18.20 6.72 -22.00
C THR A 340 16.88 6.94 -22.75
N TYR A 341 16.12 5.88 -23.07
CA TYR A 341 14.90 5.96 -23.89
C TYR A 341 13.65 5.37 -23.20
N GLY A 342 13.73 5.16 -21.88
CA GLY A 342 12.92 4.24 -21.07
C GLY A 342 11.42 4.49 -20.95
N ASP A 343 10.66 4.11 -21.97
CA ASP A 343 9.24 3.76 -21.80
C ASP A 343 8.89 2.53 -22.64
N CYS A 344 8.74 1.39 -21.95
CA CYS A 344 8.28 0.13 -22.53
C CYS A 344 6.88 -0.28 -22.03
N GLY A 345 6.19 0.59 -21.31
CA GLY A 345 4.97 0.27 -20.57
C GLY A 345 5.21 -0.36 -19.18
N CYS A 346 6.43 -0.81 -18.86
CA CYS A 346 6.77 -1.32 -17.53
C CYS A 346 8.30 -1.25 -17.34
N ASP A 347 8.78 -0.30 -16.53
CA ASP A 347 10.20 -0.06 -16.35
C ASP A 347 10.95 -1.26 -15.74
N ASN A 348 11.95 -1.74 -16.49
CA ASN A 348 12.84 -2.87 -16.18
C ASN A 348 12.13 -4.19 -15.83
N CYS A 349 10.86 -4.33 -16.23
CA CYS A 349 10.09 -5.54 -16.01
C CYS A 349 10.64 -6.69 -16.87
N GLN A 350 10.72 -7.87 -16.27
CA GLN A 350 11.16 -9.10 -16.93
C GLN A 350 10.04 -9.76 -17.72
N GLY A 351 8.80 -9.28 -17.59
CA GLY A 351 7.65 -9.76 -18.32
C GLY A 351 6.94 -10.93 -17.64
N ASN A 352 6.96 -10.98 -16.30
CA ASN A 352 6.37 -12.04 -15.50
C ASN A 352 5.76 -11.50 -14.20
N VAL A 353 4.98 -12.33 -13.51
CA VAL A 353 4.24 -11.93 -12.31
C VAL A 353 5.15 -11.50 -11.16
N GLN A 354 6.42 -11.93 -11.13
CA GLN A 354 7.39 -11.56 -10.09
C GLN A 354 7.83 -10.09 -10.18
N ASP A 355 7.56 -9.41 -11.30
CA ASP A 355 7.79 -7.97 -11.42
C ASP A 355 6.96 -7.18 -10.39
N VAL A 356 5.75 -7.68 -10.02
CA VAL A 356 4.89 -7.08 -8.99
C VAL A 356 5.57 -7.11 -7.62
N SER A 357 5.98 -8.30 -7.18
CA SER A 357 6.72 -8.48 -5.91
C SER A 357 8.00 -7.65 -5.87
N SER A 358 8.75 -7.65 -6.98
CA SER A 358 10.01 -6.93 -7.10
C SER A 358 9.80 -5.41 -6.99
N ARG A 359 8.74 -4.87 -7.59
CA ARG A 359 8.44 -3.45 -7.51
C ARG A 359 8.07 -3.03 -6.10
N LEU A 360 7.20 -3.78 -5.42
CA LEU A 360 6.81 -3.48 -4.04
C LEU A 360 8.03 -3.52 -3.09
N ASP A 361 8.92 -4.50 -3.26
CA ASP A 361 10.17 -4.59 -2.53
C ASP A 361 11.10 -3.41 -2.79
N ASN A 362 11.21 -2.97 -4.05
CA ASN A 362 12.00 -1.79 -4.41
C ASN A 362 11.49 -0.53 -3.71
N LEU A 363 10.16 -0.30 -3.68
CA LEU A 363 9.59 0.86 -2.98
C LEU A 363 9.93 0.85 -1.48
N LEU A 364 9.84 -0.31 -0.82
CA LEU A 364 10.23 -0.49 0.58
C LEU A 364 11.74 -0.24 0.77
N GLN A 365 12.56 -0.70 -0.17
CA GLN A 365 14.01 -0.50 -0.14
C GLN A 365 14.37 0.97 -0.28
N TYR A 366 13.70 1.73 -1.16
CA TYR A 366 13.90 3.17 -1.30
C TYR A 366 13.54 3.91 -0.03
N GLU A 367 12.41 3.58 0.61
CA GLU A 367 12.04 4.16 1.91
C GLU A 367 13.10 3.88 2.97
N SER A 368 13.60 2.66 3.04
CA SER A 368 14.68 2.28 3.96
C SER A 368 15.98 3.07 3.67
N TRP A 369 16.37 3.21 2.40
CA TRP A 369 17.54 3.99 2.00
C TRP A 369 17.38 5.48 2.28
N LEU A 370 16.16 6.00 2.26
CA LEU A 370 15.88 7.41 2.50
C LEU A 370 15.58 7.73 3.97
N GLY A 371 15.56 6.72 4.86
CA GLY A 371 15.18 6.89 6.25
C GLY A 371 13.71 7.29 6.43
N LEU A 372 12.85 6.93 5.47
CA LEU A 372 11.43 7.22 5.50
C LEU A 372 10.68 6.12 6.26
N TRP A 373 9.65 6.51 6.98
CA TRP A 373 8.68 5.55 7.49
C TRP A 373 7.96 4.87 6.33
N PRO A 374 7.80 3.53 6.33
CA PRO A 374 7.15 2.84 5.23
C PRO A 374 5.71 3.29 5.02
N LYS A 375 5.40 3.80 3.82
CA LYS A 375 4.01 4.12 3.45
C LYS A 375 3.25 2.84 3.12
N THR A 376 1.95 2.84 3.34
CA THR A 376 1.06 1.80 2.81
C THR A 376 1.29 1.63 1.31
N LYS A 377 1.26 0.38 0.84
CA LYS A 377 1.42 0.01 -0.56
C LYS A 377 0.10 -0.42 -1.17
N ALA A 378 -0.07 -0.12 -2.45
CA ALA A 378 -1.18 -0.55 -3.29
C ALA A 378 -0.63 -1.13 -4.58
N HIS A 379 -1.36 -2.07 -5.14
CA HIS A 379 -1.07 -2.69 -6.42
C HIS A 379 -2.16 -2.35 -7.43
N ASN A 380 -1.76 -2.00 -8.64
CA ASN A 380 -2.64 -1.85 -9.79
C ASN A 380 -2.43 -3.04 -10.73
N PRO A 381 -3.26 -4.10 -10.66
CA PRO A 381 -3.11 -5.23 -11.56
C PRO A 381 -3.37 -4.87 -13.02
N GLN A 382 -2.60 -5.48 -13.91
CA GLN A 382 -2.90 -5.48 -15.34
C GLN A 382 -4.16 -6.32 -15.57
N THR A 383 -5.26 -5.70 -16.00
CA THR A 383 -6.47 -6.47 -16.41
C THR A 383 -6.87 -6.20 -17.86
N PHE A 384 -5.86 -5.90 -18.68
CA PHE A 384 -6.02 -5.41 -20.04
C PHE A 384 -4.81 -5.72 -20.92
N HIS A 385 -4.95 -5.38 -22.20
CA HIS A 385 -3.87 -5.32 -23.19
C HIS A 385 -4.02 -4.09 -24.08
N GLY A 386 -3.03 -3.84 -24.93
CA GLY A 386 -3.09 -2.78 -25.93
C GLY A 386 -1.98 -1.73 -25.77
N GLU A 387 -2.30 -0.51 -26.20
CA GLU A 387 -1.37 0.62 -26.32
C GLU A 387 -0.08 0.36 -27.14
N ASN A 388 -0.04 -0.77 -27.84
CA ASN A 388 1.14 -1.35 -28.48
C ASN A 388 2.27 -1.76 -27.52
N TYR A 389 1.98 -1.88 -26.22
CA TYR A 389 2.91 -2.39 -25.21
C TYR A 389 2.62 -3.85 -24.85
N TRP A 390 1.34 -4.21 -24.68
CA TRP A 390 0.91 -5.53 -24.21
C TRP A 390 0.14 -6.29 -25.30
N PHE A 391 0.61 -7.49 -25.66
CA PHE A 391 0.09 -8.24 -26.81
C PHE A 391 -1.15 -9.08 -26.51
N ARG A 392 -1.47 -9.34 -25.24
CA ARG A 392 -2.65 -10.09 -24.80
C ARG A 392 -3.03 -9.71 -23.38
N ASP A 393 -4.28 -10.01 -23.03
CA ASP A 393 -4.73 -9.96 -21.66
C ASP A 393 -4.02 -11.02 -20.80
N PRO A 394 -3.92 -10.81 -19.48
CA PRO A 394 -3.58 -11.87 -18.56
C PRO A 394 -4.58 -13.02 -18.58
N THR A 395 -4.13 -14.21 -18.20
CA THR A 395 -5.03 -15.31 -17.86
C THR A 395 -5.63 -15.11 -16.47
N ASP A 396 -6.67 -15.88 -16.15
CA ASP A 396 -7.30 -15.86 -14.84
C ASP A 396 -6.29 -16.22 -13.73
N GLU A 397 -5.39 -17.18 -13.98
CA GLU A 397 -4.34 -17.57 -13.05
C GLU A 397 -3.26 -16.49 -12.86
N GLU A 398 -2.84 -15.83 -13.95
CA GLU A 398 -1.89 -14.72 -13.90
C GLU A 398 -2.45 -13.55 -13.07
N GLU A 399 -3.73 -13.21 -13.27
CA GLU A 399 -4.41 -12.17 -12.51
C GLU A 399 -4.42 -12.48 -11.01
N VAL A 400 -4.78 -13.71 -10.63
CA VAL A 400 -4.79 -14.11 -9.22
C VAL A 400 -3.37 -14.14 -8.65
N ALA A 401 -2.39 -14.61 -9.41
CA ALA A 401 -0.99 -14.65 -8.98
C ALA A 401 -0.41 -13.25 -8.72
N MET A 402 -0.65 -12.27 -9.61
CA MET A 402 -0.22 -10.87 -9.40
C MET A 402 -0.82 -10.30 -8.11
N ASN A 403 -2.12 -10.48 -7.89
CA ASN A 403 -2.80 -10.02 -6.68
C ASN A 403 -2.26 -10.70 -5.41
N ALA A 404 -2.08 -12.03 -5.43
CA ALA A 404 -1.56 -12.77 -4.28
C ALA A 404 -0.11 -12.43 -3.95
N LEU A 405 0.75 -12.26 -4.96
CA LEU A 405 2.13 -11.77 -4.80
C LEU A 405 2.13 -10.38 -4.18
N SER A 406 1.25 -9.50 -4.62
CA SER A 406 1.15 -8.16 -4.03
C SER A 406 0.84 -8.21 -2.53
N PHE A 407 -0.06 -9.11 -2.09
CA PHE A 407 -0.34 -9.30 -0.67
C PHE A 407 0.86 -9.87 0.08
N ASN A 408 1.52 -10.91 -0.46
CA ASN A 408 2.73 -11.49 0.13
C ASN A 408 3.83 -10.43 0.33
N HIS A 409 3.81 -9.35 -0.48
CA HIS A 409 4.69 -8.19 -0.41
C HIS A 409 4.01 -6.93 0.18
N ASP A 410 3.04 -7.15 1.07
CA ASP A 410 2.40 -6.15 1.93
C ASP A 410 1.58 -5.04 1.23
N ALA A 411 1.13 -5.25 -0.02
CA ALA A 411 0.08 -4.42 -0.59
C ALA A 411 -1.24 -4.54 0.21
N LYS A 412 -1.95 -3.41 0.37
CA LYS A 412 -3.19 -3.30 1.16
C LYS A 412 -4.37 -2.73 0.37
N VAL A 413 -4.20 -2.54 -0.94
CA VAL A 413 -5.20 -2.03 -1.87
C VAL A 413 -4.95 -2.68 -3.22
N ILE A 414 -6.01 -3.14 -3.86
CA ILE A 414 -6.02 -3.61 -5.25
C ILE A 414 -6.93 -2.70 -6.07
N ALA A 415 -6.36 -2.04 -7.09
CA ALA A 415 -7.07 -1.15 -8.00
C ALA A 415 -6.68 -1.45 -9.45
N SER A 416 -7.34 -2.41 -10.10
CA SER A 416 -7.00 -2.83 -11.46
C SER A 416 -7.42 -1.79 -12.51
N TRP A 417 -6.56 -1.51 -13.47
CA TRP A 417 -6.89 -0.68 -14.62
C TRP A 417 -7.42 -1.57 -15.75
N VAL A 418 -8.61 -1.36 -16.32
CA VAL A 418 -9.71 -0.44 -15.99
C VAL A 418 -11.05 -1.16 -16.26
N TRP A 419 -12.13 -0.78 -15.57
CA TRP A 419 -13.47 -1.32 -15.76
C TRP A 419 -14.39 -0.39 -16.56
N PRO A 420 -15.26 -0.94 -17.43
CA PRO A 420 -15.25 -2.31 -17.94
C PRO A 420 -14.18 -2.51 -19.02
N PHE A 421 -13.50 -3.66 -19.00
CA PHE A 421 -12.58 -4.06 -20.08
C PHE A 421 -12.82 -5.51 -20.51
N SER A 422 -12.74 -6.46 -19.58
CA SER A 422 -12.97 -7.89 -19.84
C SER A 422 -13.94 -8.50 -18.82
N ASP A 423 -14.96 -9.20 -19.33
CA ASP A 423 -15.95 -9.91 -18.51
C ASP A 423 -15.34 -11.11 -17.76
N SER A 424 -14.38 -11.83 -18.36
CA SER A 424 -13.73 -12.97 -17.70
C SER A 424 -12.83 -12.49 -16.56
N LEU A 425 -11.98 -11.50 -16.84
CA LEU A 425 -11.09 -10.92 -15.83
C LEU A 425 -11.89 -10.25 -14.69
N GLY A 426 -13.00 -9.58 -15.01
CA GLY A 426 -13.91 -9.06 -13.99
C GLY A 426 -14.49 -10.14 -13.07
N LYS A 427 -14.83 -11.32 -13.61
CA LYS A 427 -15.37 -12.44 -12.84
C LYS A 427 -14.31 -13.05 -11.93
N ILE A 428 -13.10 -13.33 -12.42
CA ILE A 428 -12.05 -13.92 -11.58
C ILE A 428 -11.60 -12.93 -10.50
N MET A 429 -11.48 -11.63 -10.83
CA MET A 429 -11.23 -10.57 -9.85
C MET A 429 -12.31 -10.51 -8.77
N GLY A 430 -13.59 -10.61 -9.16
CA GLY A 430 -14.69 -10.66 -8.21
C GLY A 430 -14.66 -11.90 -7.31
N GLN A 431 -14.35 -13.07 -7.86
CA GLN A 431 -14.25 -14.33 -7.10
C GLN A 431 -13.08 -14.31 -6.10
N PHE A 432 -11.89 -13.90 -6.54
CA PHE A 432 -10.73 -13.79 -5.66
C PHE A 432 -10.92 -12.68 -4.63
N GLY A 433 -11.39 -11.51 -5.05
CA GLY A 433 -11.74 -10.38 -4.18
C GLY A 433 -12.75 -10.76 -3.09
N SER A 434 -13.80 -11.50 -3.44
CA SER A 434 -14.78 -12.04 -2.47
C SER A 434 -14.14 -12.95 -1.43
N THR A 435 -13.08 -13.65 -1.80
CA THR A 435 -12.37 -14.57 -0.91
C THR A 435 -11.46 -13.81 0.05
N VAL A 436 -10.69 -12.84 -0.44
CA VAL A 436 -9.65 -12.16 0.36
C VAL A 436 -10.16 -10.93 1.10
N ALA A 437 -11.17 -10.24 0.57
CA ALA A 437 -11.70 -9.01 1.15
C ALA A 437 -12.81 -9.25 2.19
N ASN A 438 -13.05 -10.50 2.59
CA ASN A 438 -13.97 -10.90 3.66
C ASN A 438 -13.25 -11.57 4.84
N GLN A 439 -13.90 -11.58 6.00
CA GLN A 439 -13.39 -12.30 7.17
C GLN A 439 -13.36 -13.82 6.91
N PRO A 440 -12.37 -14.53 7.47
CA PRO A 440 -11.27 -14.02 8.33
C PRO A 440 -10.05 -13.50 7.55
N VAL A 441 -9.93 -13.76 6.24
CA VAL A 441 -8.75 -13.44 5.42
C VAL A 441 -8.43 -11.94 5.43
N ARG A 442 -9.45 -11.10 5.21
CA ARG A 442 -9.34 -9.63 5.23
C ARG A 442 -8.67 -9.13 6.50
N ASP A 443 -9.10 -9.65 7.65
CA ASP A 443 -8.61 -9.16 8.94
C ASP A 443 -7.13 -9.51 9.13
N LEU A 444 -6.70 -10.69 8.68
CA LEU A 444 -5.30 -11.12 8.73
C LEU A 444 -4.42 -10.27 7.80
N ILE A 445 -4.86 -9.99 6.57
CA ILE A 445 -4.10 -9.18 5.60
C ILE A 445 -4.06 -7.71 6.02
N VAL A 446 -5.19 -7.12 6.43
CA VAL A 446 -5.31 -5.69 6.72
C VAL A 446 -4.69 -5.35 8.08
N THR A 447 -4.89 -6.18 9.11
CA THR A 447 -4.40 -5.86 10.46
C THR A 447 -3.04 -6.49 10.79
N GLY A 448 -2.52 -7.32 9.89
CA GLY A 448 -1.23 -7.98 10.02
C GLY A 448 -0.23 -7.57 8.96
N LYS A 449 1.02 -7.97 9.18
CA LYS A 449 2.14 -7.80 8.26
C LYS A 449 2.57 -9.15 7.69
N ALA A 450 2.75 -9.23 6.39
CA ALA A 450 3.19 -10.45 5.72
C ALA A 450 4.58 -10.86 6.24
N GLN A 451 4.70 -12.12 6.65
CA GLN A 451 5.98 -12.73 6.99
C GLN A 451 6.40 -13.63 5.83
N ARG A 452 7.43 -13.20 5.09
CA ARG A 452 7.92 -13.93 3.93
C ARG A 452 8.63 -15.21 4.33
N VAL A 453 8.45 -16.24 3.52
CA VAL A 453 8.99 -17.58 3.72
C VAL A 453 9.88 -17.92 2.53
N HIS A 454 11.17 -18.11 2.79
CA HIS A 454 12.09 -18.53 1.74
C HIS A 454 12.03 -20.05 1.53
N LEU A 455 11.65 -20.46 0.32
CA LEU A 455 11.55 -21.87 -0.09
C LEU A 455 12.81 -22.27 -0.87
N LYS A 456 13.75 -22.93 -0.19
CA LYS A 456 15.02 -23.36 -0.79
C LYS A 456 14.76 -24.25 -2.02
N GLY A 457 15.40 -23.94 -3.14
CA GLY A 457 15.29 -24.71 -4.38
C GLY A 457 14.09 -24.34 -5.26
N HIS A 458 13.25 -23.38 -4.84
CA HIS A 458 12.05 -22.97 -5.55
C HIS A 458 11.99 -21.45 -5.74
N GLU A 459 12.92 -20.89 -6.52
CA GLU A 459 13.08 -19.44 -6.67
C GLU A 459 11.84 -18.73 -7.27
N VAL A 460 11.05 -19.42 -8.08
CA VAL A 460 9.82 -18.88 -8.68
C VAL A 460 8.58 -19.01 -7.78
N VAL A 461 8.72 -19.67 -6.62
CA VAL A 461 7.64 -19.86 -5.66
C VAL A 461 7.79 -18.84 -4.53
N ASP A 462 6.80 -17.98 -4.40
CA ASP A 462 6.72 -17.02 -3.32
C ASP A 462 5.75 -17.52 -2.24
N ALA A 463 6.12 -17.33 -0.97
CA ALA A 463 5.28 -17.73 0.14
C ALA A 463 5.31 -16.72 1.28
N ALA A 464 4.16 -16.49 1.89
CA ALA A 464 4.04 -15.63 3.06
C ALA A 464 2.97 -16.16 4.02
N TYR A 465 3.06 -15.71 5.28
CA TYR A 465 2.03 -15.96 6.27
C TYR A 465 1.67 -14.73 7.10
N TRP A 466 0.47 -14.74 7.67
CA TRP A 466 -0.04 -13.72 8.60
C TRP A 466 -0.56 -14.38 9.86
N VAL A 467 -0.04 -13.94 11.00
CA VAL A 467 -0.40 -14.48 12.32
C VAL A 467 -1.51 -13.63 12.92
N GLY A 468 -2.68 -14.23 13.13
CA GLY A 468 -3.75 -13.69 13.95
C GLY A 468 -3.75 -14.28 15.36
N LYS A 469 -4.72 -13.86 16.18
CA LYS A 469 -4.82 -14.31 17.58
C LYS A 469 -5.12 -15.80 17.74
N LYS A 470 -5.82 -16.39 16.78
CA LYS A 470 -6.31 -17.80 16.81
C LYS A 470 -6.11 -18.53 15.49
N GLN A 471 -5.73 -17.80 14.45
CA GLN A 471 -5.64 -18.32 13.09
C GLN A 471 -4.39 -17.78 12.42
N LEU A 472 -3.86 -18.55 11.49
CA LEU A 472 -2.75 -18.24 10.61
C LEU A 472 -3.24 -18.35 9.18
N LEU A 473 -3.01 -17.34 8.36
CA LEU A 473 -3.17 -17.44 6.90
C LEU A 473 -1.80 -17.77 6.30
N VAL A 474 -1.75 -18.75 5.40
CA VAL A 474 -0.58 -19.04 4.58
C VAL A 474 -0.97 -18.88 3.11
N SER A 475 -0.14 -18.18 2.35
CA SER A 475 -0.27 -17.95 0.91
C SER A 475 0.98 -18.45 0.22
N VAL A 476 0.82 -19.25 -0.84
CA VAL A 476 1.90 -19.77 -1.69
C VAL A 476 1.52 -19.55 -3.13
N VAL A 477 2.38 -18.88 -3.89
CA VAL A 477 2.21 -18.59 -5.31
C VAL A 477 3.31 -19.29 -6.09
N ASN A 478 2.95 -20.25 -6.93
CA ASN A 478 3.85 -20.73 -7.98
C ASN A 478 3.78 -19.75 -9.15
N GLY A 479 4.68 -18.76 -9.20
CA GLY A 479 4.70 -17.79 -10.30
C GLY A 479 5.40 -18.30 -11.56
N GLY A 480 5.78 -19.58 -11.62
CA GLY A 480 6.29 -20.24 -12.83
C GLY A 480 5.17 -20.89 -13.64
N TYR A 481 5.33 -20.99 -14.95
CA TYR A 481 4.36 -21.66 -15.83
C TYR A 481 4.38 -23.20 -15.76
N GLU A 482 5.40 -23.76 -15.11
CA GLU A 482 5.53 -25.21 -14.92
C GLU A 482 4.86 -25.66 -13.62
N SER A 483 4.24 -26.84 -13.66
CA SER A 483 3.64 -27.46 -12.47
C SER A 483 4.72 -28.00 -11.53
N ILE A 484 4.48 -27.90 -10.22
CA ILE A 484 5.33 -28.49 -9.19
C ILE A 484 4.59 -29.67 -8.56
N GLY A 485 5.02 -30.88 -8.94
CA GLY A 485 4.41 -32.12 -8.47
C GLY A 485 4.87 -32.57 -7.08
N GLU A 486 6.10 -32.20 -6.69
CA GLU A 486 6.67 -32.58 -5.40
C GLU A 486 6.04 -31.83 -4.23
N GLU A 487 6.29 -32.34 -3.02
CA GLU A 487 5.81 -31.74 -1.78
C GLU A 487 6.82 -30.70 -1.30
N ILE A 488 6.35 -29.47 -1.11
CA ILE A 488 7.13 -28.36 -0.59
C ILE A 488 6.77 -28.14 0.88
N LEU A 489 7.79 -28.12 1.74
CA LEU A 489 7.66 -27.71 3.14
C LEU A 489 7.59 -26.19 3.23
N ILE A 490 6.59 -25.65 3.92
CA ILE A 490 6.45 -24.23 4.24
C ILE A 490 6.95 -24.02 5.68
N PRO A 491 8.21 -23.59 5.89
CA PRO A 491 8.75 -23.43 7.22
C PRO A 491 8.05 -22.28 7.97
N LEU A 492 7.55 -22.59 9.16
CA LEU A 492 6.99 -21.63 10.10
C LEU A 492 7.86 -21.57 11.37
N PRO A 493 7.91 -20.42 12.07
CA PRO A 493 8.62 -20.33 13.34
C PRO A 493 8.12 -21.34 14.38
N GLU A 494 9.03 -21.91 15.16
CA GLU A 494 8.70 -22.85 16.25
C GLU A 494 7.75 -22.27 17.31
N SER A 495 7.69 -20.94 17.42
CA SER A 495 6.76 -20.24 18.30
C SER A 495 5.30 -20.33 17.85
N ILE A 496 5.03 -20.78 16.63
CA ILE A 496 3.68 -20.97 16.10
C ILE A 496 3.24 -22.42 16.34
N ALA A 497 2.44 -22.62 17.39
CA ALA A 497 1.82 -23.91 17.66
C ALA A 497 0.57 -24.12 16.79
N LEU A 498 0.68 -24.94 15.75
CA LEU A 498 -0.43 -25.32 14.88
C LEU A 498 -1.33 -26.36 15.55
N LYS A 499 -2.65 -26.17 15.44
CA LYS A 499 -3.66 -27.07 16.01
C LYS A 499 -4.50 -27.79 14.98
N SER A 500 -4.88 -27.08 13.92
CA SER A 500 -5.86 -27.58 12.95
C SER A 500 -5.67 -26.97 11.58
N LYS A 501 -6.15 -27.71 10.58
CA LYS A 501 -6.44 -27.18 9.25
C LYS A 501 -7.87 -26.67 9.26
N ASP A 502 -8.05 -25.36 9.32
CA ASP A 502 -9.37 -24.73 9.44
C ASP A 502 -10.09 -24.65 8.08
N GLY A 503 -9.36 -24.39 7.00
CA GLY A 503 -9.95 -24.39 5.65
C GLY A 503 -9.00 -23.96 4.54
N VAL A 504 -9.17 -24.55 3.36
CA VAL A 504 -8.52 -24.04 2.14
C VAL A 504 -9.30 -22.82 1.67
N VAL A 505 -8.60 -21.70 1.52
CA VAL A 505 -9.15 -20.41 1.11
C VAL A 505 -9.20 -20.32 -0.41
N TRP A 506 -8.11 -20.70 -1.07
CA TRP A 506 -7.98 -20.65 -2.52
C TRP A 506 -7.00 -21.72 -3.03
N GLY A 507 -7.15 -22.11 -4.29
CA GLY A 507 -6.21 -22.97 -4.99
C GLY A 507 -6.60 -24.44 -5.03
N ASN A 508 -5.88 -25.19 -5.86
CA ASN A 508 -6.11 -26.60 -6.15
C ASN A 508 -5.02 -27.53 -5.57
N GLY A 509 -4.00 -26.96 -4.93
CA GLY A 509 -2.92 -27.70 -4.30
C GLY A 509 -3.40 -28.53 -3.10
N THR A 510 -2.64 -29.57 -2.78
CA THR A 510 -2.94 -30.49 -1.68
C THR A 510 -2.14 -30.10 -0.45
N TRP A 511 -2.83 -29.58 0.56
CA TRP A 511 -2.26 -29.20 1.86
C TRP A 511 -2.27 -30.36 2.85
N THR A 512 -1.10 -30.67 3.40
CA THR A 512 -0.88 -31.65 4.47
C THR A 512 -0.31 -30.96 5.72
N LEU A 513 -0.76 -31.41 6.90
CA LEU A 513 -0.26 -30.97 8.20
C LEU A 513 0.22 -32.21 8.95
N VAL A 514 1.54 -32.35 9.11
CA VAL A 514 2.16 -33.53 9.73
C VAL A 514 3.18 -33.04 10.74
N ASP A 515 3.11 -33.50 12.00
CA ASP A 515 4.05 -33.15 13.06
C ASP A 515 4.27 -31.63 13.28
N GLY A 516 3.23 -30.82 13.02
CA GLY A 516 3.32 -29.35 13.12
C GLY A 516 3.94 -28.67 11.90
N GLU A 517 4.26 -29.42 10.84
CA GLU A 517 4.76 -28.90 9.57
C GLU A 517 3.63 -28.70 8.56
N VAL A 518 3.66 -27.56 7.87
CA VAL A 518 2.74 -27.25 6.77
C VAL A 518 3.40 -27.61 5.47
N ARG A 519 2.76 -28.47 4.67
CA ARG A 519 3.29 -28.86 3.36
C ARG A 519 2.24 -28.71 2.26
N LEU A 520 2.71 -28.42 1.06
CA LEU A 520 1.90 -28.20 -0.13
C LEU A 520 2.46 -29.00 -1.30
N SER A 521 1.60 -29.76 -1.98
CA SER A 521 1.98 -30.54 -3.17
C SER A 521 0.99 -30.33 -4.33
N ARG A 522 1.37 -30.79 -5.53
CA ARG A 522 0.53 -30.78 -6.74
C ARG A 522 0.09 -29.38 -7.16
N GLN A 523 1.02 -28.43 -7.17
CA GLN A 523 0.75 -27.08 -7.62
C GLN A 523 0.78 -27.03 -9.15
N SER A 524 -0.27 -26.47 -9.77
CA SER A 524 -0.24 -26.17 -11.20
C SER A 524 0.74 -25.01 -11.49
N GLY A 525 1.14 -24.83 -12.74
CA GLY A 525 1.80 -23.61 -13.17
C GLY A 525 0.89 -22.40 -12.91
N MET A 526 1.46 -21.27 -12.51
CA MET A 526 0.74 -20.03 -12.16
C MET A 526 -0.26 -20.19 -11.00
N ALA A 527 -0.18 -21.26 -10.21
CA ALA A 527 -1.16 -21.52 -9.17
C ALA A 527 -0.91 -20.66 -7.92
N THR A 528 -1.98 -20.01 -7.45
CA THR A 528 -2.06 -19.47 -6.09
C THR A 528 -2.76 -20.48 -5.18
N ASN A 529 -2.22 -20.68 -3.98
CA ASN A 529 -2.78 -21.56 -2.95
C ASN A 529 -2.80 -20.85 -1.61
N MET A 530 -3.96 -20.78 -0.97
CA MET A 530 -4.14 -20.14 0.34
C MET A 530 -4.87 -21.06 1.30
N ILE A 531 -4.43 -21.08 2.56
CA ILE A 531 -5.00 -21.93 3.62
C ILE A 531 -5.04 -21.16 4.94
N ILE A 532 -6.08 -21.43 5.74
CA ILE A 532 -6.16 -21.00 7.12
C ILE A 532 -5.93 -22.19 8.04
N LEU A 533 -5.08 -21.97 9.03
CA LEU A 533 -4.71 -22.92 10.06
C LEU A 533 -5.06 -22.35 11.44
N GLY A 534 -5.57 -23.19 12.33
CA GLY A 534 -5.81 -22.83 13.73
C GLY A 534 -4.51 -22.83 14.53
N VAL A 535 -4.32 -21.82 15.39
CA VAL A 535 -3.13 -21.68 16.26
C VAL A 535 -3.50 -21.54 17.73
N GLY A 536 -2.59 -21.96 18.62
CA GLY A 536 -2.49 -21.43 19.98
C GLY A 536 -2.22 -22.47 21.06
#